data_AF-A0A1Q8YAS0-F1
#
_entry.id   AF-A0A1Q8YAS0-F1
#
_cell.length_a   1.000
_cell.length_b   1.000
_cell.length_c   1.000
_cell.angle_alpha   90.00
_cell.angle_beta   90.00
_cell.angle_gamma   90.00
#
_symmetry.space_group_name_H-M   'P 1'
#
loop_
_entity.id
_entity.type
_entity.pdbx_description
1 polymer ?
#
loop_
_entity_poly.entity_id
_entity_poly.type
_entity_poly.pdbx_seq_one_letter_code
_entity_poly.pdbx_strand_id
1 'polypeptide(L)' 'MLYRTIAEHFETWFELASAGQFDGQGDHHTPPAYVEKTFRKYLECGIFAHGFACVRCDDCGDDFQGPTVAHCV' A
#
# COMPACT_ATOMS: atom_id res chain seq x y z
N MET A 1 12.24 -3.89 -10.42
CA MET A 1 13.18 -3.74 -9.28
C MET A 1 12.46 -3.29 -8.02
N LEU A 2 11.59 -2.26 -8.09
CA LEU A 2 10.84 -1.69 -6.95
C LEU A 2 10.12 -2.72 -6.05
N TYR A 3 9.45 -3.73 -6.62
CA TYR A 3 8.77 -4.77 -5.83
C TYR A 3 9.70 -5.47 -4.84
N ARG A 4 10.89 -5.91 -5.28
CA ARG A 4 11.85 -6.60 -4.40
C ARG A 4 12.32 -5.70 -3.27
N THR A 5 12.67 -4.46 -3.58
CA THR A 5 13.08 -3.47 -2.58
C THR A 5 12.00 -3.25 -1.52
N ILE A 6 10.74 -3.09 -1.94
CA ILE A 6 9.64 -2.92 -0.99
C ILE A 6 9.43 -4.21 -0.18
N ALA A 7 9.43 -5.37 -0.82
CA ALA A 7 9.25 -6.65 -0.13
C ALA A 7 10.34 -6.92 0.92
N GLU A 8 11.57 -6.52 0.63
CA GLU A 8 12.73 -6.71 1.52
C GLU A 8 12.77 -5.71 2.68
N HIS A 9 12.24 -4.50 2.51
CA HIS A 9 12.44 -3.41 3.46
C HIS A 9 11.18 -2.85 4.11
N PHE A 10 9.98 -3.19 3.62
CA PHE A 10 8.75 -2.56 4.07
C PHE A 10 8.50 -2.71 5.57
N GLU A 11 8.63 -3.90 6.14
CA GLU A 11 8.32 -4.13 7.55
C GLU A 11 9.30 -3.37 8.45
N THR A 12 10.61 -3.44 8.17
CA THR A 12 11.64 -2.68 8.89
C THR A 12 11.41 -1.17 8.77
N TRP A 13 11.08 -0.69 7.57
CA TRP A 13 10.78 0.73 7.38
C TRP A 13 9.54 1.15 8.18
N PHE A 14 8.48 0.33 8.19
CA PHE A 14 7.23 0.63 8.90
C PHE A 14 7.43 0.68 10.41
N GLU A 15 8.19 -0.25 10.98
CA GLU A 15 8.56 -0.25 12.40
C GLU A 15 9.37 0.99 12.78
N LEU A 16 10.43 1.29 12.03
CA LEU A 16 11.28 2.46 12.29
C LEU A 16 10.52 3.78 12.13
N ALA A 17 9.64 3.87 11.14
CA ALA A 17 8.79 5.04 10.93
C ALA A 17 7.77 5.21 12.06
N SER A 18 7.22 4.11 12.57
CA SER A 18 6.31 4.13 13.71
C SER A 18 7.00 4.48 15.02
N ALA A 19 8.29 4.14 15.14
CA ALA A 19 9.15 4.52 16.25
C ALA A 19 9.76 5.93 16.13
N GLY A 20 9.36 6.73 15.13
CA GLY A 20 9.83 8.10 14.98
C GLY A 20 11.33 8.23 14.65
N GLN A 21 11.93 7.20 14.04
CA GLN A 21 13.38 7.12 13.84
C GLN A 21 13.89 7.95 12.65
N PHE A 22 13.02 8.63 11.90
CA PHE A 22 13.41 9.43 10.75
C PHE A 22 13.29 10.92 11.03
N ASP A 23 14.35 11.66 10.65
CA ASP A 23 14.34 13.11 10.71
C ASP A 23 13.20 13.69 9.85
N GLY A 24 12.52 14.72 10.37
CA GLY A 24 11.44 15.40 9.65
C GLY A 24 10.06 14.74 9.72
N GLN A 25 9.87 13.68 10.52
CA GLN A 25 8.54 13.09 10.77
C GLN A 25 7.61 13.99 11.61
N GLY A 26 8.17 14.96 12.34
CA GLY A 26 7.42 15.77 13.28
C GLY A 26 6.75 14.90 14.36
N ASP A 27 5.59 15.33 14.86
CA ASP A 27 4.82 14.60 15.88
C ASP A 27 4.10 13.36 15.32
N HIS A 28 4.23 13.08 14.02
CA HIS A 28 3.57 11.96 13.38
C HIS A 28 4.41 10.68 13.52
N HIS A 29 4.32 10.09 14.71
CA HIS A 29 4.83 8.76 14.99
C HIS A 29 3.80 7.75 14.47
N THR A 30 4.16 6.99 13.42
CA THR A 30 3.32 6.07 12.62
C THR A 30 2.87 6.68 11.29
N PRO A 31 3.24 6.09 10.14
CA PRO A 31 2.68 6.48 8.85
C PRO A 31 1.14 6.40 8.84
N PRO A 32 0.45 7.25 8.07
CA PRO A 32 -1.00 7.15 7.93
C PRO A 32 -1.45 5.74 7.51
N ALA A 33 -2.57 5.27 8.05
CA ALA A 33 -3.07 3.90 7.79
C ALA A 33 -3.25 3.56 6.30
N TYR A 34 -3.53 4.56 5.45
CA TYR A 34 -3.62 4.34 4.00
C TYR A 34 -2.28 3.94 3.37
N VAL A 35 -1.15 4.39 3.93
CA VAL A 35 0.20 4.08 3.45
C VAL A 35 0.49 2.60 3.71
N GLU A 36 0.27 2.14 4.95
CA GLU A 36 0.42 0.73 5.32
C GLU A 36 -0.47 -0.16 4.45
N LYS A 37 -1.78 0.16 4.37
CA LYS A 37 -2.75 -0.61 3.59
C LYS A 37 -2.36 -0.71 2.12
N THR A 38 -1.81 0.36 1.54
CA THR A 38 -1.38 0.38 0.13
C THR A 38 -0.15 -0.50 -0.09
N PHE A 39 0.86 -0.40 0.77
CA PHE A 39 2.06 -1.25 0.64
C PHE A 39 1.76 -2.73 0.91
N ARG A 40 0.91 -3.06 1.89
CA ARG A 40 0.48 -4.45 2.13
C ARG A 40 -0.29 -5.02 0.94
N LYS A 41 -1.26 -4.28 0.38
CA LYS A 41 -1.93 -4.67 -0.87
C LYS A 41 -0.96 -4.83 -2.04
N TYR A 42 0.01 -3.93 -2.15
CA TYR A 42 1.05 -4.00 -3.18
C TYR A 42 1.95 -5.22 -3.02
N LEU A 43 2.21 -5.70 -1.80
CA LEU A 43 2.98 -6.91 -1.54
C LEU A 43 2.15 -8.20 -1.70
N GLU A 44 0.85 -8.15 -1.39
CA GLU A 44 -0.09 -9.26 -1.59
C GLU A 44 -0.36 -9.55 -3.07
N CYS A 45 -0.54 -8.50 -3.88
CA CYS A 45 -0.89 -8.61 -5.30
C CYS A 45 0.29 -8.29 -6.25
N GLY A 46 1.48 -8.09 -5.69
CA GLY A 46 2.61 -7.47 -6.37
C GLY A 46 3.28 -8.37 -7.39
N ILE A 47 2.77 -8.31 -8.61
CA ILE A 47 3.44 -8.31 -9.91
C ILE A 47 2.34 -8.64 -10.92
N PHE A 48 1.80 -7.65 -11.66
CA PHE A 48 1.22 -7.95 -12.98
C PHE A 48 1.45 -6.76 -13.94
N ALA A 49 2.07 -7.07 -15.06
CA ALA A 49 2.65 -6.16 -16.06
C ALA A 49 1.66 -5.26 -16.84
N HIS A 50 0.46 -5.01 -16.32
CA HIS A 50 -0.67 -4.45 -17.11
C HIS A 50 -1.39 -3.24 -16.48
N GLY A 51 -0.90 -2.69 -15.36
CA GLY A 51 -1.46 -1.48 -14.74
C GLY A 51 -2.65 -1.76 -13.80
N PHE A 52 -2.90 -0.79 -12.91
CA PHE A 52 -3.96 -0.85 -11.90
C PHE A 52 -5.12 0.07 -12.32
N ALA A 53 -6.34 -0.32 -12.00
CA ALA A 53 -7.48 0.59 -11.93
C ALA A 53 -7.93 0.70 -10.47
N CYS A 54 -8.03 1.93 -9.96
CA CYS A 54 -8.80 2.18 -8.74
C CYS A 54 -10.27 2.16 -9.13
N VAL A 55 -11.02 1.21 -8.59
CA VAL A 55 -12.45 1.06 -8.86
C VAL A 55 -13.20 1.34 -7.57
N ARG A 56 -14.11 2.31 -7.61
CA ARG A 56 -15.01 2.60 -6.51
C ARG A 56 -16.33 1.90 -6.78
N CYS A 57 -16.78 1.06 -5.86
CA CYS A 57 -18.09 0.42 -5.98
C CYS A 57 -19.19 1.46 -5.72
N ASP A 58 -20.15 1.61 -6.63
CA ASP A 58 -21.27 2.54 -6.44
C ASP A 58 -22.32 2.02 -5.44
N ASP A 59 -22.36 0.71 -5.18
CA ASP A 59 -23.29 0.09 -4.22
C ASP A 59 -22.79 0.16 -2.77
N CYS A 60 -21.52 -0.20 -2.51
CA CYS A 60 -20.96 -0.21 -1.15
C CYS A 60 -20.06 0.99 -0.82
N GLY A 61 -19.66 1.79 -1.82
CA GLY A 61 -18.81 2.96 -1.63
C GLY A 61 -17.34 2.67 -1.34
N ASP A 62 -16.95 1.39 -1.23
CA ASP A 62 -15.58 1.00 -0.92
C ASP A 62 -14.66 1.14 -2.15
N ASP A 63 -13.45 1.65 -1.89
CA ASP A 63 -12.38 1.69 -2.88
C ASP A 63 -11.65 0.34 -2.96
N PHE A 64 -11.78 -0.31 -4.12
CA PHE A 64 -11.04 -1.53 -4.46
C PHE A 64 -9.90 -1.20 -5.43
N GLN A 65 -8.75 -1.82 -5.17
CA GLN A 65 -7.60 -1.75 -6.06
C GLN A 65 -7.30 -3.16 -6.52
N GLY A 66 -7.45 -3.39 -7.82
CA GLY A 66 -7.28 -4.70 -8.43
C GLY A 66 -6.83 -4.62 -9.88
N PRO A 67 -6.62 -5.77 -10.55
CA PRO A 67 -6.30 -5.79 -11.97
C PRO A 67 -7.44 -5.17 -12.78
N THR A 68 -7.14 -4.58 -13.94
CA THR A 68 -8.12 -3.91 -14.83
C THR A 68 -9.26 -4.82 -15.30
N VAL A 69 -9.12 -6.14 -15.11
CA VAL A 69 -10.13 -7.18 -15.42
C VAL A 69 -10.88 -7.71 -14.18
N ALA A 70 -10.75 -7.07 -13.02
CA ALA A 70 -11.49 -7.46 -11.82
C ALA A 70 -12.98 -7.16 -12.01
N HIS A 71 -13.78 -8.22 -12.18
CA HIS A 71 -15.22 -8.15 -12.00
C HIS A 71 -15.50 -7.84 -10.52
N CYS A 72 -16.33 -6.83 -10.27
CA CYS A 72 -16.95 -6.65 -8.96
C CYS A 72 -17.77 -7.91 -8.68
N VAL A 73 -17.36 -8.70 -7.69
CA VAL A 73 -18.19 -9.76 -7.09
C VAL A 73 -18.57 -9.30 -5.70
#